data_AF-A0A933M650-F1
#
_entry.id   AF-A0A933M650-F1
#
_cell.length_a   1.000
_cell.length_b   1.000
_cell.length_c   1.000
_cell.angle_alpha   90.00
_cell.angle_beta   90.00
_cell.angle_gamma   90.00
#
_symmetry.space_group_name_H-M   'P 1'
#
loop_
_entity.id
_entity.type
_entity.pdbx_description
1 polymer ?
#
loop_
_entity_poly.entity_id
_entity_poly.type
_entity_poly.pdbx_seq_one_letter_code
_entity_poly.pdbx_strand_id
1 'polypeptide(L)'
;MKERPMAMEEQGEFEFESYQDREAIAKLLKEIVDGLSAGLLFLGSKKSHIYLELADMVKVKAEGSPKEGFYRLKVKLEWKERQARA
;
A
#
# COMPACT_ATOMS: atom_id res chain seq x y z
N MET A 1 35.57 12.32 10.19
CA MET A 1 34.28 12.33 9.47
C MET A 1 33.74 10.91 9.53
N LYS A 2 32.56 10.69 10.12
CA LYS A 2 31.91 9.36 10.13
C LYS A 2 31.04 9.28 8.90
N GLU A 3 31.38 8.38 7.98
CA GLU A 3 30.53 7.99 6.86
C GLU A 3 29.20 7.49 7.44
N ARG A 4 28.10 8.19 7.11
CA ARG A 4 26.77 7.68 7.40
C ARG A 4 26.49 6.60 6.35
N PRO A 5 26.03 5.40 6.73
CA PRO A 5 25.50 4.49 5.74
C PRO A 5 24.23 5.14 5.16
N MET A 6 24.33 5.69 3.96
CA MET A 6 23.15 5.95 3.13
C MET A 6 22.64 4.57 2.70
N ALA A 7 21.78 3.97 3.53
CA ALA A 7 20.86 2.96 3.04
C ALA A 7 19.80 3.71 2.20
N MET A 8 20.16 3.99 0.96
CA MET A 8 19.23 4.29 -0.10
C MET A 8 18.66 2.92 -0.49
N GLU A 9 17.60 2.48 0.19
CA GLU A 9 16.92 1.27 -0.24
C GLU A 9 16.32 1.55 -1.62
N GLU A 10 16.86 0.82 -2.59
CA GLU A 10 16.39 0.75 -3.97
C GLU A 10 14.88 0.50 -4.00
N GLN A 11 14.24 1.00 -5.06
CA GLN A 11 12.87 0.70 -5.46
C GLN A 11 12.45 -0.74 -5.08
N GLY A 12 11.79 -0.90 -3.93
CA GLY A 12 11.46 -2.20 -3.36
C GLY A 12 9.98 -2.53 -3.55
N GLU A 13 9.69 -3.78 -3.89
CA GLU A 13 8.32 -4.31 -3.87
C GLU A 13 7.96 -4.76 -2.44
N PHE A 14 6.87 -4.21 -1.89
CA PHE A 14 6.26 -4.74 -0.67
C PHE A 14 5.17 -5.73 -1.06
N GLU A 15 5.37 -7.01 -0.72
CA GLU A 15 4.36 -8.05 -0.84
C GLU A 15 3.97 -8.56 0.56
N PHE A 16 2.67 -8.59 0.83
CA PHE A 16 2.12 -9.14 2.05
C PHE A 16 0.94 -10.05 1.72
N GLU A 17 1.09 -11.35 1.99
CA GLU A 17 0.03 -12.34 1.87
C GLU A 17 -0.28 -12.92 3.25
N SER A 18 -1.56 -12.93 3.62
CA SER A 18 -2.03 -13.49 4.90
C SER A 18 -3.46 -13.97 4.78
N TYR A 19 -3.79 -15.08 5.46
CA TYR A 19 -5.16 -15.50 5.70
C TYR A 19 -5.67 -14.76 6.94
N GLN A 20 -6.69 -13.93 6.76
CA GLN A 20 -7.31 -13.16 7.84
C GLN A 20 -8.80 -13.43 7.90
N ASP A 21 -9.38 -13.32 9.09
CA ASP A 21 -10.82 -13.36 9.25
C ASP A 21 -11.48 -12.10 8.65
N ARG A 22 -12.81 -12.14 8.52
CA ARG A 22 -13.59 -11.05 7.93
C ARG A 22 -13.42 -9.71 8.66
N GLU A 23 -13.26 -9.74 9.98
CA GLU A 23 -13.17 -8.53 10.79
C GLU A 23 -11.81 -7.85 10.58
N ALA A 24 -10.73 -8.63 10.60
CA ALA A 24 -9.39 -8.17 10.30
C ALA A 24 -9.28 -7.60 8.87
N ILE A 25 -9.89 -8.25 7.87
CA ILE A 25 -9.97 -7.72 6.50
C ILE A 25 -10.71 -6.38 6.46
N ALA A 26 -11.87 -6.27 7.12
CA ALA A 26 -12.64 -5.03 7.14
C ALA A 26 -11.87 -3.89 7.81
N LYS A 27 -11.14 -4.20 8.88
CA LYS A 27 -10.26 -3.24 9.56
C LYS A 27 -9.12 -2.76 8.65
N LEU A 28 -8.44 -3.68 7.97
CA LEU A 28 -7.36 -3.34 7.02
C LEU A 28 -7.88 -2.45 5.90
N LEU A 29 -9.02 -2.79 5.29
CA LEU A 29 -9.62 -1.98 4.24
C LEU A 29 -10.00 -0.57 4.73
N LYS A 30 -10.48 -0.47 5.98
CA LYS A 30 -10.77 0.82 6.61
C LYS A 30 -9.50 1.65 6.81
N GLU A 31 -8.43 1.06 7.33
CA GLU A 31 -7.14 1.75 7.51
C GLU A 31 -6.57 2.25 6.17
N ILE A 32 -6.74 1.47 5.10
CA ILE A 32 -6.37 1.91 3.75
C ILE A 32 -7.20 3.11 3.31
N VAL A 33 -8.54 3.07 3.49
CA VAL A 33 -9.44 4.19 3.13
C VAL A 33 -9.13 5.45 3.94
N ASP A 34 -8.89 5.30 5.24
CA ASP A 34 -8.56 6.41 6.13
C ASP A 34 -7.21 7.05 5.72
N GLY A 35 -6.19 6.23 5.43
CA GLY A 35 -4.89 6.70 4.94
C GLY A 35 -4.98 7.39 3.56
N LEU A 36 -5.79 6.83 2.65
CA LEU A 36 -6.07 7.46 1.36
C LEU A 36 -6.71 8.84 1.52
N SER A 37 -7.66 8.96 2.46
CA SER A 37 -8.36 10.23 2.74
C SER A 37 -7.46 11.27 3.40
N ALA A 38 -6.50 10.83 4.22
CA ALA A 38 -5.53 11.69 4.87
C ALA A 38 -4.35 12.11 3.95
N GLY A 39 -4.22 11.49 2.77
CA GLY A 39 -3.08 11.72 1.87
C GLY A 39 -1.80 10.99 2.28
N LEU A 40 -1.86 10.14 3.31
CA LEU A 40 -0.74 9.38 3.84
C LEU A 40 -1.18 7.94 4.14
N LEU A 41 -0.60 6.98 3.43
CA LEU A 41 -0.86 5.57 3.63
C LEU A 41 0.33 4.90 4.34
N PHE A 42 0.04 4.24 5.45
CA PHE A 42 1.01 3.44 6.18
C PHE A 42 0.67 1.97 6.02
N LEU A 43 1.57 1.20 5.43
CA LEU A 43 1.43 -0.25 5.29
C LEU A 43 2.56 -0.93 6.06
N GLY A 44 2.18 -1.86 6.94
CA GLY A 44 3.11 -2.51 7.86
C GLY A 44 2.91 -4.01 7.94
N SER A 45 4.01 -4.74 7.92
CA SER A 45 4.10 -6.14 8.33
C SER A 45 5.06 -6.25 9.52
N LYS A 46 5.13 -7.43 10.16
CA LYS A 46 6.10 -7.67 11.23
C LYS A 46 7.56 -7.46 10.79
N LYS A 47 7.84 -7.51 9.49
CA LYS A 47 9.20 -7.48 8.93
C LYS A 47 9.54 -6.18 8.19
N SER A 48 8.55 -5.42 7.77
CA SER A 48 8.75 -4.24 6.90
C SER A 48 7.58 -3.27 7.04
N HIS A 49 7.88 -1.99 6.87
CA HIS A 49 6.88 -0.93 6.84
C HIS A 49 7.20 0.01 5.69
N ILE A 50 6.17 0.53 5.05
CA ILE A 50 6.27 1.53 4.00
C ILE A 50 5.32 2.69 4.31
N TYR A 51 5.82 3.90 4.08
CA TYR A 51 5.06 5.14 4.16
C TYR A 51 4.91 5.69 2.75
N LEU A 52 3.67 5.97 2.37
CA LEU A 52 3.33 6.39 1.03
C LEU A 52 2.58 7.72 1.10
N GLU A 53 3.22 8.79 0.66
CA GLU A 53 2.56 10.07 0.44
C GLU A 53 1.82 10.06 -0.89
N LEU A 54 0.52 10.34 -0.83
CA LEU A 54 -0.34 10.34 -1.99
C LEU A 54 -0.31 11.71 -2.65
N ALA A 55 -0.16 11.72 -3.97
CA ALA A 55 -0.41 12.93 -4.74
C ALA A 55 -1.91 13.18 -4.92
N ASP A 56 -2.24 14.36 -5.42
CA ASP A 56 -3.62 14.85 -5.58
C ASP A 56 -4.49 13.93 -6.47
N MET A 57 -3.89 13.06 -7.29
CA MET A 57 -4.62 12.09 -8.11
C MET A 57 -4.11 10.66 -7.92
N VAL A 58 -5.05 9.77 -7.60
CA VAL A 58 -4.85 8.31 -7.50
C VAL A 58 -5.70 7.62 -8.55
N LYS A 59 -5.08 6.76 -9.36
CA LYS A 59 -5.80 5.84 -10.25
C LYS A 59 -6.19 4.58 -9.47
N VAL A 60 -7.47 4.24 -9.51
CA VAL A 60 -8.03 3.05 -8.86
C VAL A 60 -8.55 2.09 -9.92
N LYS A 61 -8.19 0.81 -9.83
CA LYS A 61 -8.76 -0.27 -10.63
C LYS A 61 -9.20 -1.41 -9.72
N ALA A 62 -10.46 -1.85 -9.85
CA ALA A 62 -10.98 -3.02 -9.16
C ALA A 62 -11.44 -4.06 -10.20
N GLU A 63 -11.00 -5.30 -10.03
CA GLU A 63 -11.35 -6.43 -10.90
C GLU A 63 -11.87 -7.59 -10.05
N GLY A 64 -13.09 -8.02 -10.34
CA GLY A 64 -13.68 -9.24 -9.78
C GLY A 64 -13.61 -10.36 -10.79
N SER A 65 -13.18 -11.55 -10.37
CA SER A 65 -13.22 -12.75 -11.21
C SER A 65 -13.60 -13.98 -10.40
N PRO A 66 -14.48 -14.86 -10.93
CA PRO A 66 -14.67 -16.17 -10.35
C PRO A 66 -13.40 -17.02 -10.60
N LYS A 67 -13.05 -17.82 -9.60
CA LYS A 67 -12.04 -18.88 -9.67
C LYS A 67 -12.69 -20.16 -9.12
N GLU A 68 -12.20 -21.33 -9.49
CA GLU A 68 -12.79 -22.58 -9.03
C GLU A 68 -12.87 -22.64 -7.49
N GLY A 69 -14.11 -22.61 -6.96
CA GLY A 69 -14.38 -22.65 -5.52
C GLY A 69 -14.25 -21.32 -4.76
N PHE A 70 -13.91 -20.20 -5.39
CA PHE A 70 -13.81 -18.90 -4.71
C PHE A 70 -13.95 -17.69 -5.64
N TYR A 71 -14.16 -16.50 -5.06
CA TYR A 71 -14.13 -15.24 -5.78
C TYR A 71 -12.83 -14.50 -5.50
N ARG A 72 -12.21 -13.96 -6.54
CA ARG A 72 -11.02 -13.12 -6.43
C ARG A 72 -11.39 -11.67 -6.70
N LEU A 73 -11.10 -10.81 -5.73
CA LEU A 73 -11.12 -9.36 -5.90
C LEU A 73 -9.67 -8.86 -5.95
N LYS A 74 -9.31 -8.18 -7.03
CA LYS A 74 -8.02 -7.48 -7.17
C LYS A 74 -8.27 -5.98 -7.14
N VAL A 75 -7.63 -5.28 -6.21
CA VAL A 75 -7.65 -3.80 -6.14
C VAL A 75 -6.24 -3.31 -6.43
N LYS A 76 -6.10 -2.42 -7.41
CA LYS A 76 -4.83 -1.77 -7.78
C LYS A 76 -4.98 -0.27 -7.58
N LEU A 77 -4.03 0.32 -6.86
CA LEU A 77 -3.91 1.76 -6.62
C LEU A 77 -2.57 2.21 -7.23
N GLU A 78 -2.60 3.27 -8.04
CA GLU A 78 -1.42 3.82 -8.70
C GLU A 78 -1.45 5.35 -8.62
N TRP A 79 -0.36 5.97 -8.17
CA TRP A 79 -0.19 7.41 -8.17
C TRP A 79 1.24 7.78 -8.55
N LYS A 80 1.45 9.02 -8.97
CA LYS A 80 2.79 9.58 -9.15
C LYS A 80 3.17 10.28 -7.86
N GLU A 81 4.43 10.17 -7.44
CA GLU A 81 4.92 10.99 -6.33
C GLU A 81 4.74 12.48 -6.67
N ARG A 82 4.31 13.25 -5.67
CA ARG A 82 4.33 14.71 -5.78
C ARG A 82 5.81 15.09 -5.83
N GLN A 83 6.29 15.51 -7.00
CA GLN A 83 7.64 16.07 -7.08
C GLN A 83 7.73 17.18 -6.03
N ALA A 84 8.63 17.02 -5.06
CA ALA A 84 8.96 18.09 -4.13
C ALA A 84 9.31 19.30 -5.00
N ARG A 85 8.49 20.35 -4.94
CA ARG A 85 8.85 21.62 -5.57
C ARG A 85 10.13 22.06 -4.87
N ALA A 86 11.24 22.04 -5.62
CA ALA A 86 12.51 22.60 -5.19
C ALA A 86 12.38 24.12 -5.00
#